data_AF-A0A1E3S9J3-F1
#
_entry.id   AF-A0A1E3S9J3-F1
#
_cell.length_a   1.000
_cell.length_b   1.000
_cell.length_c   1.000
_cell.angle_alpha   90.00
_cell.angle_beta   90.00
_cell.angle_gamma   90.00
#
_symmetry.space_group_name_H-M   'P 1'
#
loop_
_entity.id
_entity.type
_entity.pdbx_description
1 polymer ?
#
loop_
_entity_poly.entity_id
_entity_poly.type
_entity_poly.pdbx_seq_one_letter_code
_entity_poly.pdbx_strand_id
1 'polypeptide(L)'
;MTASMETEQRSFVHSALFYHSQREYLDFVVRFVAEGMAADEPVLVAIPGEKLPPLRAELAAARAGSTAELRLVDITDVCNPSRFLAMETAFAERHSDQQVRIVSQLVWPGRSDEECLACVQHEALVNGALTNHNVLGLCLYDAERLEDDVLAGARTTHPLVWKCGSAYRSTEYAPEVALAWCNQPLPTNPSAVTYTVRKSTDLRPARSFATDYAGWVGLSQDGIEDLQMIATELATNSLQYTGGACQLAFWRQNDHLVCEARDGGQFNNLLVGVQPPGPNAKASRGLFLVNAIADLVRTHTTANGTTIQAYLRLNPARGQAS
;
A
#
# COMPACT_ATOMS: atom_id res chain seq x y z
N MET A 1 -35.48 22.02 -24.16
CA MET A 1 -34.15 21.62 -24.66
C MET A 1 -33.25 21.49 -23.46
N THR A 2 -33.08 20.25 -23.01
CA THR A 2 -32.15 19.85 -21.96
C THR A 2 -30.78 19.64 -22.61
N ALA A 3 -29.79 20.44 -22.23
CA ALA A 3 -28.39 20.14 -22.48
C ALA A 3 -27.73 19.97 -21.10
N SER A 4 -27.48 18.71 -20.79
CA SER A 4 -26.85 18.23 -19.57
C SER A 4 -25.33 18.32 -19.65
N MET A 5 -24.71 18.23 -18.47
CA MET A 5 -23.31 17.84 -18.19
C MET A 5 -22.26 18.95 -18.20
N GLU A 6 -22.30 19.83 -17.20
CA GLU A 6 -21.06 20.29 -16.58
C GLU A 6 -20.39 19.08 -15.94
N THR A 7 -19.31 18.62 -16.56
CA THR A 7 -18.44 17.59 -15.98
C THR A 7 -17.60 18.33 -14.94
N GLU A 8 -18.10 18.44 -13.70
CA GLU A 8 -17.30 18.96 -12.60
C GLU A 8 -15.98 18.19 -12.55
N GLN A 9 -14.89 18.93 -12.68
CA GLN A 9 -13.56 18.40 -12.90
C GLN A 9 -13.11 17.71 -11.63
N ARG A 10 -13.25 16.39 -11.60
CA ARG A 10 -12.80 15.60 -10.45
C ARG A 10 -11.32 15.86 -10.23
N SER A 11 -10.98 16.46 -9.09
CA SER A 11 -9.62 16.93 -8.82
C SER A 11 -9.00 16.13 -7.69
N PHE A 12 -8.14 15.20 -8.08
CA PHE A 12 -7.21 14.57 -7.16
C PHE A 12 -6.12 15.56 -6.80
N VAL A 13 -5.95 15.82 -5.50
CA VAL A 13 -4.83 16.61 -4.97
C VAL A 13 -4.04 15.72 -4.03
N HIS A 14 -2.75 15.58 -4.29
CA HIS A 14 -1.83 14.83 -3.46
C HIS A 14 -0.79 15.78 -2.86
N SER A 15 -0.76 15.90 -1.53
CA SER A 15 0.11 16.85 -0.87
C SER A 15 0.86 16.25 0.31
N ALA A 16 2.14 16.61 0.46
CA ALA A 16 2.94 16.21 1.61
C ALA A 16 3.04 17.34 2.64
N LEU A 17 2.90 17.04 3.93
CA LEU A 17 3.23 17.96 5.02
C LEU A 17 4.53 17.54 5.69
N PHE A 18 5.53 18.42 5.66
CA PHE A 18 6.78 18.25 6.40
C PHE A 18 6.67 19.00 7.73
N TYR A 19 6.23 18.30 8.77
CA TYR A 19 6.08 18.88 10.10
C TYR A 19 7.37 18.71 10.91
N HIS A 20 7.64 19.70 11.78
CA HIS A 20 8.83 19.75 12.62
C HIS A 20 8.50 19.79 14.10
N SER A 21 7.23 19.56 14.49
CA SER A 21 6.87 19.43 15.90
C SER A 21 5.54 18.70 16.05
N GLN A 22 5.32 18.14 17.24
CA GLN A 22 4.02 17.56 17.59
C GLN A 22 2.88 18.58 17.52
N ARG A 23 3.14 19.84 17.86
CA ARG A 23 2.13 20.91 17.79
C ARG A 23 1.75 21.22 16.35
N GLU A 24 2.72 21.39 15.46
CA GLU A 24 2.46 21.62 14.02
C GLU A 24 1.66 20.45 13.41
N TYR A 25 2.04 19.22 13.76
CA TYR A 25 1.32 18.01 13.38
C TYR A 25 -0.16 18.05 13.82
N LEU A 26 -0.43 18.30 15.11
CA LEU A 26 -1.79 18.33 15.65
C LEU A 26 -2.62 19.46 15.03
N ASP A 27 -2.08 20.69 15.05
CA ASP A 27 -2.77 21.89 14.57
C ASP A 27 -3.16 21.73 13.08
N PHE A 28 -2.26 21.18 12.26
CA PHE A 28 -2.53 21.01 10.83
C PHE A 28 -3.53 19.89 10.56
N VAL A 29 -3.37 18.72 11.18
CA VAL A 29 -4.28 17.58 10.98
C VAL A 29 -5.68 17.93 11.45
N VAL A 30 -5.83 18.49 12.66
CA VAL A 30 -7.14 18.89 13.20
C VAL A 30 -7.80 19.92 12.30
N ARG A 31 -7.07 20.95 11.83
CA ARG A 31 -7.61 21.94 10.90
C ARG A 31 -8.08 21.29 9.59
N PHE A 32 -7.26 20.44 8.99
CA PHE A 32 -7.58 19.78 7.72
C PHE A 32 -8.84 18.90 7.83
N VAL A 33 -9.01 18.20 8.96
CA VAL A 33 -10.21 17.41 9.24
C VAL A 33 -11.42 18.31 9.52
N ALA A 34 -11.26 19.35 10.33
CA ALA A 34 -12.34 20.28 10.68
C ALA A 34 -12.91 21.00 9.46
N GLU A 35 -12.05 21.41 8.52
CA GLU A 35 -12.47 21.99 7.24
C GLU A 35 -13.31 21.00 6.41
N GLY A 36 -12.93 19.71 6.39
CA GLY A 36 -13.71 18.67 5.71
C GLY A 36 -15.07 18.45 6.39
N MET A 37 -15.10 18.33 7.72
CA MET A 37 -16.34 18.21 8.48
C MET A 37 -17.27 19.41 8.28
N ALA A 38 -16.73 20.64 8.23
CA ALA A 38 -17.51 21.85 7.98
C ALA A 38 -18.12 21.91 6.56
N ALA A 39 -17.50 21.22 5.60
CA ALA A 39 -18.00 21.07 4.23
C ALA A 39 -18.83 19.77 4.03
N ASP A 40 -19.09 19.00 5.10
CA ASP A 40 -19.69 17.66 5.06
C ASP A 40 -18.95 16.67 4.12
N GLU A 41 -17.63 16.84 3.97
CA GLU A 41 -16.76 15.94 3.22
C GLU A 41 -16.32 14.74 4.08
N PRO A 42 -16.46 13.49 3.62
CA PRO A 42 -15.95 12.32 4.34
C PRO A 42 -14.43 12.36 4.51
N VAL A 43 -13.96 11.96 5.69
CA VAL A 43 -12.54 12.00 6.06
C VAL A 43 -12.05 10.63 6.52
N LEU A 44 -10.96 10.16 5.92
CA LEU A 44 -10.17 9.02 6.38
C LEU A 44 -8.86 9.53 7.01
N VAL A 45 -8.58 9.15 8.25
CA VAL A 45 -7.31 9.41 8.92
C VAL A 45 -6.62 8.06 9.21
N ALA A 46 -5.54 7.79 8.50
CA ALA A 46 -4.75 6.57 8.60
C ALA A 46 -3.31 6.88 9.02
N ILE A 47 -3.06 6.83 10.33
CA ILE A 47 -1.78 7.21 10.95
C ILE A 47 -1.36 6.15 11.97
N PRO A 48 -0.10 6.14 12.43
CA PRO A 48 0.33 5.19 13.45
C PRO A 48 -0.56 5.24 14.69
N GLY A 49 -0.93 4.07 15.23
CA GLY A 49 -1.87 3.94 16.33
C GLY A 49 -1.52 4.75 17.56
N GLU A 50 -0.24 4.90 17.88
CA GLU A 50 0.24 5.71 18.99
C GLU A 50 -0.03 7.22 18.81
N LYS A 51 -0.26 7.67 17.57
CA LYS A 51 -0.60 9.06 17.23
C LYS A 51 -2.11 9.33 17.23
N LEU A 52 -2.96 8.30 17.24
CA LEU A 52 -4.42 8.47 17.28
C LEU A 52 -4.92 9.04 18.62
N PRO A 53 -4.52 8.53 19.82
CA PRO A 53 -5.03 9.02 21.10
C PRO A 53 -4.98 10.55 21.29
N PRO A 54 -3.87 11.27 21.02
CA PRO A 54 -3.83 12.72 21.21
C PRO A 54 -4.75 13.49 20.25
N LEU A 55 -5.15 12.90 19.12
CA LEU A 55 -6.05 13.52 18.15
C LEU A 55 -7.53 13.27 18.45
N ARG A 56 -7.89 12.20 19.18
CA ARG A 56 -9.28 11.73 19.31
C ARG A 56 -10.26 12.80 19.81
N ALA A 57 -9.89 13.55 20.85
CA ALA A 57 -10.78 14.56 21.44
C ALA A 57 -11.05 15.71 20.45
N GLU A 58 -10.00 16.24 19.84
CA GLU A 58 -10.08 17.33 18.86
C GLU A 58 -10.83 16.91 17.60
N LEU A 59 -10.57 15.70 17.08
CA LEU A 59 -11.27 15.18 15.91
C LEU A 59 -12.77 14.91 16.20
N ALA A 60 -13.10 14.45 17.41
CA ALA A 60 -14.49 14.28 17.83
C ALA A 60 -15.21 15.63 17.95
N ALA A 61 -14.53 16.67 18.45
CA ALA A 61 -15.06 18.02 18.50
C ALA A 61 -15.23 18.61 17.08
N ALA A 62 -14.26 18.41 16.18
CA ALA A 62 -14.33 18.84 14.79
C ALA A 62 -15.49 18.20 14.01
N ARG A 63 -15.83 16.95 14.34
CA ARG A 63 -16.98 16.24 13.76
C ARG A 63 -18.33 16.74 14.30
N ALA A 64 -18.36 17.40 15.45
CA ALA A 64 -19.61 17.78 16.11
C ALA A 64 -20.46 18.69 15.19
N GLY A 65 -21.60 18.17 14.74
CA GLY A 65 -22.52 18.89 13.84
C GLY A 65 -22.42 18.50 12.36
N SER A 66 -21.41 17.72 11.96
CA SER A 66 -21.33 17.14 10.61
C SER A 66 -22.01 15.77 10.55
N THR A 67 -22.60 15.46 9.39
CA THR A 67 -23.15 14.13 9.10
C THR A 67 -22.16 13.22 8.37
N ALA A 68 -21.02 13.78 7.95
CA ALA A 68 -19.99 13.08 7.20
C ALA A 68 -19.34 11.94 7.99
N GLU A 69 -18.85 10.95 7.25
CA GLU A 69 -18.07 9.86 7.81
C GLU A 69 -16.69 10.39 8.25
N LEU A 70 -16.32 10.17 9.51
CA LEU A 70 -14.94 10.28 9.97
C LEU A 70 -14.44 8.89 10.35
N ARG A 71 -13.51 8.34 9.58
CA ARG A 71 -12.93 7.02 9.78
C ARG A 71 -11.49 7.15 10.26
N LEU A 72 -11.18 6.57 11.40
CA LEU A 72 -9.83 6.50 11.96
C LEU A 72 -9.28 5.09 11.80
N VAL A 73 -8.06 4.96 11.30
CA VAL A 73 -7.38 3.68 11.05
C VAL A 73 -5.98 3.74 11.63
N ASP A 74 -5.59 2.69 12.37
CA ASP A 74 -4.20 2.45 12.69
C ASP A 74 -3.50 1.91 11.44
N ILE A 75 -2.64 2.72 10.83
CA ILE A 75 -1.93 2.32 9.61
C ILE A 75 -0.90 1.20 9.87
N THR A 76 -0.49 1.02 11.13
CA THR A 76 0.42 -0.09 11.51
C THR A 76 -0.29 -1.43 11.46
N ASP A 77 -1.62 -1.49 11.64
CA ASP A 77 -2.40 -2.70 11.40
C ASP A 77 -2.55 -2.97 9.90
N VAL A 78 -2.45 -1.95 9.04
CA VAL A 78 -2.51 -2.10 7.58
C VAL A 78 -1.16 -2.56 7.00
N CYS A 79 -0.02 -2.19 7.61
CA CYS A 79 1.36 -2.59 7.24
C CYS A 79 1.75 -2.39 5.76
N ASN A 80 1.17 -3.19 4.86
CA ASN A 80 1.41 -3.24 3.43
C ASN A 80 0.83 -2.00 2.71
N PRO A 81 1.65 -1.14 2.07
CA PRO A 81 1.18 0.03 1.34
C PRO A 81 0.21 -0.30 0.19
N SER A 82 0.31 -1.48 -0.43
CA SER A 82 -0.65 -1.91 -1.47
C SER A 82 -2.05 -2.13 -0.90
N ARG A 83 -2.14 -2.68 0.32
CA ARG A 83 -3.41 -2.84 1.04
C ARG A 83 -4.03 -1.50 1.39
N PHE A 84 -3.20 -0.51 1.71
CA PHE A 84 -3.67 0.85 1.95
C PHE A 84 -4.24 1.50 0.68
N LEU A 85 -3.59 1.35 -0.49
CA LEU A 85 -4.13 1.91 -1.74
C LEU A 85 -5.52 1.36 -2.09
N ALA A 86 -5.74 0.05 -1.83
CA ALA A 86 -7.06 -0.56 -1.99
C ALA A 86 -8.09 0.05 -1.02
N MET A 87 -7.68 0.36 0.22
CA MET A 87 -8.53 1.03 1.21
C MET A 87 -8.90 2.46 0.79
N GLU A 88 -7.93 3.24 0.30
CA GLU A 88 -8.16 4.60 -0.19
C GLU A 88 -9.10 4.62 -1.39
N THR A 89 -8.85 3.72 -2.36
CA THR A 89 -9.71 3.55 -3.54
C THR A 89 -11.14 3.20 -3.12
N ALA A 90 -11.32 2.21 -2.24
CA ALA A 90 -12.65 1.81 -1.76
C ALA A 90 -13.35 2.92 -0.95
N PHE A 91 -12.60 3.76 -0.23
CA PHE A 91 -13.15 4.90 0.48
C PHE A 91 -13.63 5.98 -0.49
N ALA A 92 -12.83 6.30 -1.51
CA ALA A 92 -13.19 7.26 -2.54
C ALA A 92 -14.37 6.78 -3.41
N GLU A 93 -14.42 5.49 -3.76
CA GLU A 93 -15.52 4.91 -4.54
C GLU A 93 -16.85 4.92 -3.77
N ARG A 94 -16.82 4.66 -2.45
CA ARG A 94 -18.02 4.72 -1.60
C ARG A 94 -18.69 6.10 -1.61
N HIS A 95 -17.87 7.14 -1.79
CA HIS A 95 -18.25 8.55 -1.71
C HIS A 95 -18.01 9.26 -3.05
N SER A 96 -18.25 8.56 -4.17
CA SER A 96 -17.87 9.00 -5.53
C SER A 96 -18.58 10.27 -6.04
N ASP A 97 -19.63 10.71 -5.35
CA ASP A 97 -20.46 11.89 -5.61
C ASP A 97 -20.02 13.14 -4.82
N GLN A 98 -19.06 13.01 -3.91
CA GLN A 98 -18.58 14.10 -3.06
C GLN A 98 -17.05 14.15 -3.01
N GLN A 99 -16.51 15.26 -2.50
CA GLN A 99 -15.10 15.37 -2.18
C GLN A 99 -14.80 14.60 -0.90
N VAL A 100 -13.73 13.81 -0.90
CA VAL A 100 -13.23 13.11 0.29
C VAL A 100 -11.84 13.64 0.66
N ARG A 101 -11.52 13.61 1.95
CA ARG A 101 -10.17 13.91 2.44
C ARG A 101 -9.52 12.68 3.04
N ILE A 102 -8.24 12.49 2.73
CA ILE A 102 -7.45 11.37 3.24
C ILE A 102 -6.19 11.94 3.89
N VAL A 103 -6.00 11.64 5.16
CA VAL A 103 -4.76 11.93 5.90
C VAL A 103 -4.02 10.60 6.10
N SER A 104 -2.77 10.52 5.66
CA SER A 104 -1.96 9.31 5.79
C SER A 104 -0.59 9.61 6.43
N GLN A 105 -0.05 8.67 7.20
CA GLN A 105 1.37 8.69 7.56
C GLN A 105 1.95 7.30 7.29
N LEU A 106 2.50 7.12 6.09
CA LEU A 106 3.01 5.82 5.63
C LEU A 106 4.44 5.54 6.04
N VAL A 107 5.24 6.58 6.28
CA VAL A 107 6.62 6.44 6.74
C VAL A 107 6.73 6.96 8.17
N TRP A 108 7.31 6.13 9.04
CA TRP A 108 7.57 6.47 10.44
C TRP A 108 8.83 5.75 10.91
N PRO A 109 9.48 6.26 11.98
CA PRO A 109 10.66 5.61 12.55
C PRO A 109 10.38 4.16 12.93
N GLY A 110 11.19 3.23 12.41
CA GLY A 110 11.07 1.79 12.68
C GLY A 110 10.68 0.94 11.47
N ARG A 111 10.25 1.55 10.34
CA ARG A 111 10.19 0.84 9.06
C ARG A 111 11.60 0.53 8.56
N SER A 112 11.76 -0.66 8.00
CA SER A 112 12.96 -1.07 7.26
C SER A 112 13.08 -0.33 5.92
N ASP A 113 14.28 -0.32 5.34
CA ASP A 113 14.51 0.27 4.01
C ASP A 113 13.61 -0.37 2.94
N GLU A 114 13.35 -1.67 3.04
CA GLU A 114 12.47 -2.40 2.11
C GLU A 114 11.00 -1.94 2.22
N GLU A 115 10.54 -1.64 3.43
CA GLU A 115 9.19 -1.10 3.69
C GLU A 115 9.08 0.37 3.28
N CYS A 116 10.12 1.18 3.54
CA CYS A 116 10.18 2.58 3.10
C CYS A 116 10.15 2.69 1.57
N LEU A 117 10.86 1.81 0.86
CA LEU A 117 10.84 1.77 -0.60
C LEU A 117 9.45 1.41 -1.15
N ALA A 118 8.74 0.49 -0.49
CA ALA A 118 7.35 0.17 -0.82
C ALA A 118 6.39 1.34 -0.55
N CYS A 119 6.64 2.15 0.48
CA CYS A 119 5.89 3.38 0.72
C CYS A 119 6.11 4.39 -0.42
N VAL A 120 7.35 4.64 -0.84
CA VAL A 120 7.61 5.56 -1.98
C VAL A 120 6.93 5.06 -3.25
N GLN A 121 6.94 3.74 -3.51
CA GLN A 121 6.23 3.16 -4.63
C GLN A 121 4.72 3.43 -4.55
N HIS A 122 4.11 3.22 -3.38
CA HIS A 122 2.70 3.57 -3.15
C HIS A 122 2.43 5.05 -3.41
N GLU A 123 3.23 5.95 -2.85
CA GLU A 123 3.08 7.41 -2.99
C GLU A 123 3.20 7.85 -4.45
N ALA A 124 3.95 7.14 -5.28
CA ALA A 124 3.98 7.39 -6.71
C ALA A 124 2.72 6.84 -7.42
N LEU A 125 2.29 5.62 -7.08
CA LEU A 125 1.14 4.95 -7.69
C LEU A 125 -0.19 5.63 -7.40
N VAL A 126 -0.37 6.22 -6.21
CA VAL A 126 -1.62 6.88 -5.81
C VAL A 126 -2.00 8.02 -6.77
N ASN A 127 -1.01 8.71 -7.35
CA ASN A 127 -1.21 9.76 -8.36
C ASN A 127 -1.94 9.26 -9.62
N GLY A 128 -1.66 8.03 -10.06
CA GLY A 128 -2.37 7.41 -11.17
C GLY A 128 -3.68 6.75 -10.73
N ALA A 129 -3.66 6.07 -9.58
CA ALA A 129 -4.79 5.29 -9.09
C ALA A 129 -6.00 6.14 -8.73
N LEU A 130 -5.79 7.32 -8.13
CA LEU A 130 -6.86 8.20 -7.66
C LEU A 130 -7.12 9.39 -8.58
N THR A 131 -6.46 9.50 -9.74
CA THR A 131 -6.57 10.68 -10.62
C THR A 131 -8.01 11.03 -11.06
N ASN A 132 -8.92 10.06 -11.08
CA ASN A 132 -10.33 10.22 -11.48
C ASN A 132 -11.30 10.29 -10.28
N HIS A 133 -10.77 10.44 -9.06
CA HIS A 133 -11.53 10.54 -7.82
C HIS A 133 -11.42 11.96 -7.23
N ASN A 134 -12.46 12.38 -6.50
CA ASN A 134 -12.50 13.66 -5.80
C ASN A 134 -11.79 13.56 -4.45
N VAL A 135 -10.46 13.39 -4.45
CA VAL A 135 -9.70 13.14 -3.21
C VAL A 135 -8.73 14.28 -2.94
N LEU A 136 -8.79 14.83 -1.72
CA LEU A 136 -7.73 15.66 -1.14
C LEU A 136 -6.87 14.80 -0.21
N GLY A 137 -5.70 14.40 -0.69
CA GLY A 137 -4.70 13.61 0.04
C GLY A 137 -3.67 14.50 0.76
N LEU A 138 -3.45 14.21 2.04
CA LEU A 138 -2.45 14.82 2.91
C LEU A 138 -1.57 13.72 3.53
N CYS A 139 -0.37 13.53 2.98
CA CYS A 139 0.64 12.60 3.50
C CYS A 139 1.57 13.31 4.48
N LEU A 140 1.75 12.74 5.67
CA LEU A 140 2.48 13.35 6.77
C LEU A 140 3.90 12.79 6.86
N TYR A 141 4.90 13.68 6.93
CA TYR A 141 6.31 13.32 7.10
C TYR A 141 6.92 14.08 8.28
N ASP A 142 7.53 13.32 9.20
CA ASP A 142 8.22 13.85 10.37
C ASP A 142 9.61 14.36 9.96
N ALA A 143 9.72 15.64 9.63
CA ALA A 143 10.96 16.21 9.10
C ALA A 143 12.06 16.37 10.16
N GLU A 144 11.76 16.19 11.45
CA GLU A 144 12.78 16.12 12.51
C GLU A 144 13.43 14.73 12.62
N ARG A 145 12.72 13.68 12.20
CA ARG A 145 13.12 12.28 12.49
C ARG A 145 13.38 11.43 11.26
N LEU A 146 12.90 11.85 10.09
CA LEU A 146 13.13 11.14 8.84
C LEU A 146 14.39 11.66 8.15
N GLU A 147 15.13 10.73 7.55
CA GLU A 147 16.32 11.02 6.75
C GLU A 147 15.96 11.88 5.52
N ASP A 148 16.92 12.69 5.07
CA ASP A 148 16.73 13.60 3.93
C ASP A 148 16.33 12.89 2.63
N ASP A 149 16.82 11.66 2.42
CA ASP A 149 16.48 10.83 1.24
C ASP A 149 15.00 10.45 1.22
N VAL A 150 14.38 10.21 2.38
CA VAL A 150 12.94 9.95 2.49
C VAL A 150 12.13 11.20 2.12
N LEU A 151 12.57 12.37 2.61
CA LEU A 151 11.94 13.64 2.30
C LEU A 151 12.11 14.03 0.82
N ALA A 152 13.24 13.69 0.20
CA ALA A 152 13.46 13.83 -1.24
C ALA A 152 12.53 12.92 -2.05
N GLY A 153 12.33 11.68 -1.60
CA GLY A 153 11.32 10.78 -2.15
C GLY A 153 9.92 11.41 -2.12
N ALA A 154 9.53 12.00 -0.99
CA ALA A 154 8.25 12.71 -0.87
C ALA A 154 8.12 13.90 -1.83
N ARG A 155 9.17 14.72 -2.02
CA ARG A 155 9.16 15.81 -3.02
C ARG A 155 9.01 15.29 -4.45
N THR A 156 9.52 14.10 -4.73
CA THR A 156 9.46 13.48 -6.06
C THR A 156 8.06 12.91 -6.35
N THR A 157 7.34 12.43 -5.33
CA THR A 157 6.03 11.78 -5.49
C THR A 157 4.82 12.68 -5.27
N HIS A 158 5.00 13.85 -4.64
CA HIS A 158 3.90 14.77 -4.33
C HIS A 158 3.95 16.04 -5.20
N PRO A 159 2.88 16.36 -5.96
CA PRO A 159 2.83 17.59 -6.75
C PRO A 159 2.78 18.85 -5.89
N LEU A 160 2.27 18.74 -4.65
CA LEU A 160 2.23 19.82 -3.67
C LEU A 160 2.96 19.42 -2.38
N VAL A 161 3.67 20.35 -1.79
CA VAL A 161 4.29 20.18 -0.47
C VAL A 161 3.92 21.37 0.41
N TRP A 162 3.64 21.12 1.67
CA TRP A 162 3.34 22.11 2.69
C TRP A 162 4.58 22.40 3.51
N LYS A 163 4.90 23.69 3.64
CA LYS A 163 5.98 24.20 4.51
C LYS A 163 5.54 25.50 5.12
N CYS A 164 5.73 25.65 6.44
CA CYS A 164 5.40 26.87 7.18
C CYS A 164 3.95 27.35 6.93
N GLY A 165 2.99 26.43 6.86
CA GLY A 165 1.57 26.74 6.69
C GLY A 165 1.11 27.10 5.28
N SER A 166 1.99 27.05 4.27
CA SER A 166 1.65 27.31 2.86
C SER A 166 1.99 26.11 1.96
N ALA A 167 1.16 25.85 0.96
CA ALA A 167 1.41 24.83 -0.06
C ALA A 167 2.18 25.42 -1.25
N TYR A 168 3.18 24.69 -1.74
CA TYR A 168 3.94 25.02 -2.94
C TYR A 168 3.99 23.83 -3.88
N ARG A 169 4.12 24.09 -5.19
CA ARG A 169 4.37 23.04 -6.17
C ARG A 169 5.77 22.50 -5.99
N SER A 170 5.93 21.19 -5.93
CA SER A 170 7.24 20.57 -5.93
C SER A 170 7.85 20.70 -7.34
N THR A 171 9.03 21.30 -7.43
CA THR A 171 9.81 21.35 -8.69
C THR A 171 10.46 20.01 -9.02
N GLU A 172 10.48 19.08 -8.06
CA GLU A 172 11.05 17.74 -8.17
C GLU A 172 10.00 16.67 -8.54
N TYR A 173 8.72 17.05 -8.65
CA TYR A 173 7.62 16.12 -8.90
C TYR A 173 7.84 15.34 -10.21
N ALA A 174 8.10 14.04 -10.07
CA ALA A 174 8.40 13.10 -11.15
C ALA A 174 8.06 11.66 -10.68
N PRO A 175 6.77 11.32 -10.49
CA PRO A 175 6.36 10.03 -9.92
C PRO A 175 6.84 8.83 -10.76
N GLU A 176 6.97 8.97 -12.07
CA GLU A 176 7.55 7.94 -12.96
C GLU A 176 9.03 7.65 -12.68
N VAL A 177 9.80 8.67 -12.28
CA VAL A 177 11.21 8.52 -11.87
C VAL A 177 11.28 7.77 -10.54
N ALA A 178 10.40 8.12 -9.59
CA ALA A 178 10.29 7.40 -8.32
C ALA A 178 9.93 5.91 -8.55
N LEU A 179 8.96 5.61 -9.43
CA LEU A 179 8.59 4.22 -9.76
C LEU A 179 9.75 3.44 -10.37
N ALA A 180 10.51 4.05 -11.29
CA ALA A 180 11.69 3.43 -11.88
C ALA A 180 12.79 3.17 -10.82
N TRP A 181 12.98 4.10 -9.89
CA TRP A 181 13.92 3.94 -8.77
C TRP A 181 13.49 2.84 -7.79
N CYS A 182 12.19 2.70 -7.51
CA CYS A 182 11.63 1.66 -6.64
C CYS A 182 11.76 0.24 -7.22
N ASN A 183 11.85 0.09 -8.54
CA ASN A 183 12.03 -1.20 -9.23
C ASN A 183 13.47 -1.71 -9.08
N GLN A 184 13.86 -2.05 -7.85
CA GLN A 184 15.19 -2.55 -7.51
C GLN A 184 15.23 -4.08 -7.51
N PRO A 185 16.37 -4.71 -7.87
CA PRO A 185 16.55 -6.15 -7.75
C PRO A 185 16.28 -6.64 -6.33
N LEU A 186 15.48 -7.70 -6.21
CA LEU A 186 15.14 -8.29 -4.91
C LEU A 186 16.22 -9.29 -4.46
N PRO A 187 16.60 -9.29 -3.18
CA PRO A 187 17.66 -10.15 -2.66
C PRO A 187 17.26 -11.62 -2.76
N THR A 188 18.14 -12.45 -3.29
CA THR A 188 17.99 -13.92 -3.28
C THR A 188 18.58 -14.51 -2.00
N ASN A 189 18.06 -15.65 -1.55
CA ASN A 189 18.67 -16.42 -0.47
C ASN A 189 19.23 -17.76 -1.01
N PRO A 190 20.55 -18.02 -0.93
CA PRO A 190 21.15 -19.28 -1.37
C PRO A 190 20.64 -20.52 -0.64
N SER A 191 20.13 -20.35 0.59
CA SER A 191 19.55 -21.42 1.41
C SER A 191 18.05 -21.58 1.20
N ALA A 192 17.45 -20.87 0.24
CA ALA A 192 16.04 -21.00 -0.06
C ALA A 192 15.72 -22.41 -0.56
N VAL A 193 14.60 -22.96 -0.06
CA VAL A 193 14.06 -24.20 -0.59
C VAL A 193 13.18 -23.87 -1.80
N THR A 194 13.37 -24.58 -2.90
CA THR A 194 12.72 -24.23 -4.18
C THR A 194 11.79 -25.32 -4.68
N TYR A 195 10.67 -24.91 -5.29
CA TYR A 195 9.75 -25.81 -5.98
C TYR A 195 9.37 -25.21 -7.34
N THR A 196 9.44 -26.00 -8.42
CA THR A 196 9.08 -25.53 -9.77
C THR A 196 7.69 -26.01 -10.18
N VAL A 197 6.79 -25.07 -10.44
CA VAL A 197 5.44 -25.32 -10.98
C VAL A 197 5.49 -25.19 -12.49
N ARG A 198 5.24 -26.27 -13.23
CA ARG A 198 5.27 -26.27 -14.70
C ARG A 198 3.88 -26.35 -15.32
N LYS A 199 2.91 -26.89 -14.57
CA LYS A 199 1.52 -27.07 -15.00
C LYS A 199 0.58 -27.04 -13.80
N SER A 200 -0.72 -26.91 -14.07
CA SER A 200 -1.76 -26.82 -13.04
C SER A 200 -1.79 -27.99 -12.06
N THR A 201 -1.40 -29.20 -12.48
CA THR A 201 -1.32 -30.38 -11.60
C THR A 201 -0.23 -30.25 -10.53
N ASP A 202 0.77 -29.40 -10.75
CA ASP A 202 1.88 -29.20 -9.82
C ASP A 202 1.51 -28.23 -8.68
N LEU A 203 0.36 -27.54 -8.78
CA LEU A 203 -0.11 -26.60 -7.75
C LEU A 203 -0.42 -27.29 -6.42
N ARG A 204 -0.99 -28.50 -6.45
CA ARG A 204 -1.29 -29.24 -5.21
C ARG A 204 0.00 -29.64 -4.47
N PRO A 205 0.99 -30.29 -5.11
CA PRO A 205 2.26 -30.55 -4.46
C PRO A 205 3.03 -29.30 -4.04
N ALA A 206 2.98 -28.21 -4.83
CA ALA A 206 3.59 -26.93 -4.47
C ALA A 206 3.02 -26.35 -3.17
N ARG A 207 1.70 -26.43 -2.98
CA ARG A 207 1.04 -26.06 -1.72
C ARG A 207 1.55 -26.89 -0.55
N SER A 208 1.57 -28.21 -0.69
CA SER A 208 2.08 -29.10 0.36
C SER A 208 3.53 -28.77 0.72
N PHE A 209 4.38 -28.51 -0.27
CA PHE A 209 5.76 -28.09 -0.05
C PHE A 209 5.87 -26.77 0.74
N ALA A 210 5.03 -25.77 0.42
CA ALA A 210 4.99 -24.51 1.14
C ALA A 210 4.52 -24.70 2.60
N THR A 211 3.47 -25.50 2.81
CA THR A 211 2.94 -25.85 4.14
C THR A 211 3.99 -26.56 4.99
N ASP A 212 4.68 -27.55 4.44
CA ASP A 212 5.72 -28.32 5.15
C ASP A 212 6.86 -27.39 5.60
N TYR A 213 7.31 -26.50 4.71
CA TYR A 213 8.34 -25.53 5.04
C TYR A 213 7.89 -24.52 6.12
N ALA A 214 6.66 -24.01 6.00
CA ALA A 214 6.09 -23.06 6.95
C ALA A 214 5.95 -23.65 8.36
N GLY A 215 5.50 -24.90 8.46
CA GLY A 215 5.46 -25.63 9.72
C GLY A 215 6.86 -25.82 10.32
N TRP A 216 7.87 -26.06 9.49
CA TRP A 216 9.25 -26.21 9.94
C TRP A 216 9.87 -24.90 10.48
N VAL A 217 9.57 -23.75 9.86
CA VAL A 217 10.09 -22.45 10.33
C VAL A 217 9.25 -21.81 11.43
N GLY A 218 8.12 -22.41 11.80
CA GLY A 218 7.30 -22.01 12.94
C GLY A 218 6.27 -20.93 12.64
N LEU A 219 5.74 -20.86 11.42
CA LEU A 219 4.62 -19.98 11.10
C LEU A 219 3.34 -20.45 11.83
N SER A 220 2.48 -19.51 12.23
CA SER A 220 1.19 -19.84 12.86
C SER A 220 0.27 -20.60 11.90
N GLN A 221 -0.78 -21.25 12.43
CA GLN A 221 -1.72 -21.98 11.58
C GLN A 221 -2.39 -21.06 10.54
N ASP A 222 -2.83 -19.88 10.96
CA ASP A 222 -3.40 -18.88 10.05
C ASP A 222 -2.37 -18.43 9.00
N GLY A 223 -1.12 -18.19 9.42
CA GLY A 223 -0.05 -17.83 8.49
C GLY A 223 0.30 -18.94 7.49
N ILE A 224 0.18 -20.21 7.87
CA ILE A 224 0.35 -21.35 6.96
C ILE A 224 -0.74 -21.34 5.88
N GLU A 225 -1.99 -21.07 6.26
CA GLU A 225 -3.11 -20.95 5.32
C GLU A 225 -2.91 -19.76 4.37
N ASP A 226 -2.46 -18.62 4.89
CA ASP A 226 -2.12 -17.43 4.13
C ASP A 226 -0.98 -17.70 3.14
N LEU A 227 0.10 -18.35 3.57
CA LEU A 227 1.21 -18.74 2.68
C LEU A 227 0.72 -19.69 1.58
N GLN A 228 -0.11 -20.68 1.94
CA GLN A 228 -0.65 -21.62 0.98
C GLN A 228 -1.45 -20.89 -0.11
N MET A 229 -2.23 -19.88 0.28
CA MET A 229 -2.98 -19.03 -0.65
C MET A 229 -2.03 -18.21 -1.52
N ILE A 230 -1.08 -17.51 -0.93
CA ILE A 230 -0.09 -16.68 -1.63
C ILE A 230 0.68 -17.50 -2.67
N ALA A 231 1.26 -18.63 -2.27
CA ALA A 231 2.03 -19.50 -3.17
C ALA A 231 1.16 -20.02 -4.34
N THR A 232 -0.11 -20.32 -4.08
CA THR A 232 -1.06 -20.77 -5.12
C THR A 232 -1.37 -19.67 -6.11
N GLU A 233 -1.70 -18.47 -5.64
CA GLU A 233 -2.06 -17.34 -6.49
C GLU A 233 -0.86 -16.86 -7.33
N LEU A 234 0.33 -16.76 -6.73
CA LEU A 234 1.55 -16.41 -7.44
C LEU A 234 1.89 -17.43 -8.54
N ALA A 235 1.86 -18.73 -8.22
CA ALA A 235 2.12 -19.78 -9.22
C ALA A 235 1.03 -19.82 -10.30
N THR A 236 -0.23 -19.61 -9.93
CA THR A 236 -1.36 -19.60 -10.87
C THR A 236 -1.28 -18.42 -11.83
N ASN A 237 -0.97 -17.22 -11.33
CA ASN A 237 -0.79 -16.03 -12.16
C ASN A 237 0.34 -16.26 -13.17
N SER A 238 1.47 -16.79 -12.70
CA SER A 238 2.60 -17.11 -13.54
C SER A 238 2.26 -18.06 -14.69
N LEU A 239 1.57 -19.18 -14.38
CA LEU A 239 1.13 -20.15 -15.38
C LEU A 239 0.15 -19.54 -16.40
N GLN A 240 -0.74 -18.64 -15.96
CA GLN A 240 -1.75 -18.02 -16.83
C GLN A 240 -1.15 -16.98 -17.79
N TYR A 241 -0.17 -16.19 -17.32
CA TYR A 241 0.33 -15.05 -18.09
C TYR A 241 1.59 -15.33 -18.90
N THR A 242 2.42 -16.28 -18.47
CA THR A 242 3.69 -16.56 -19.16
C THR A 242 3.62 -17.78 -20.06
N GLY A 243 2.67 -18.70 -19.79
CA GLY A 243 2.67 -20.04 -20.38
C GLY A 243 3.92 -20.87 -20.02
N GLY A 244 4.78 -20.35 -19.14
CA GLY A 244 6.05 -20.91 -18.71
C GLY A 244 6.00 -21.42 -17.26
N ALA A 245 7.12 -21.95 -16.80
CA ALA A 245 7.24 -22.44 -15.43
C ALA A 245 7.40 -21.29 -14.43
N CYS A 246 6.76 -21.42 -13.28
CA CYS A 246 6.98 -20.59 -12.10
C CYS A 246 7.97 -21.29 -11.17
N GLN A 247 9.04 -20.60 -10.79
CA GLN A 247 9.90 -21.05 -9.71
C GLN A 247 9.45 -20.39 -8.41
N LEU A 248 8.99 -21.21 -7.47
CA LEU A 248 8.74 -20.78 -6.09
C LEU A 248 10.00 -21.01 -5.26
N ALA A 249 10.31 -20.07 -4.36
CA ALA A 249 11.36 -20.21 -3.37
C ALA A 249 10.86 -19.73 -2.00
N PHE A 250 11.29 -20.40 -0.94
CA PHE A 250 10.90 -20.08 0.43
C PHE A 250 12.12 -20.00 1.33
N TRP A 251 12.20 -18.96 2.14
CA TRP A 251 13.24 -18.84 3.17
C TRP A 251 12.74 -18.04 4.37
N ARG A 252 13.43 -18.17 5.49
CA ARG A 252 13.30 -17.26 6.63
C ARG A 252 14.25 -16.08 6.47
N GLN A 253 13.74 -14.88 6.66
CA GLN A 253 14.51 -13.64 6.74
C GLN A 253 14.06 -12.84 7.95
N ASN A 254 14.94 -12.71 8.95
CA ASN A 254 14.61 -12.09 10.24
C ASN A 254 13.36 -12.75 10.86
N ASP A 255 12.32 -11.95 11.10
CA ASP A 255 11.02 -12.37 11.64
C ASP A 255 9.97 -12.68 10.58
N HIS A 256 10.37 -12.76 9.31
CA HIS A 256 9.49 -13.09 8.19
C HIS A 256 9.84 -14.44 7.56
N LEU A 257 8.81 -15.13 7.07
CA LEU A 257 8.90 -16.11 6.00
C LEU A 257 8.69 -15.37 4.68
N VAL A 258 9.64 -15.50 3.76
CA VAL A 258 9.53 -14.94 2.41
C VAL A 258 9.12 -16.03 1.43
N CYS A 259 8.05 -15.78 0.70
CA CYS A 259 7.62 -16.55 -0.46
C CYS A 259 7.97 -15.76 -1.71
N GLU A 260 8.88 -16.30 -2.51
CA GLU A 260 9.25 -15.73 -3.80
C GLU A 260 8.65 -16.53 -4.94
N ALA A 261 8.17 -15.82 -5.95
CA ALA A 261 7.80 -16.37 -7.24
C ALA A 261 8.61 -15.69 -8.35
N ARG A 262 9.23 -16.49 -9.22
CA ARG A 262 9.98 -16.03 -10.41
C ARG A 262 9.43 -16.66 -11.67
N ASP A 263 9.26 -15.83 -12.70
CA ASP A 263 8.88 -16.29 -14.04
C ASP A 263 9.41 -15.36 -15.14
N GLY A 264 9.20 -15.76 -16.39
CA GLY A 264 9.61 -15.01 -17.59
C GLY A 264 8.62 -13.93 -18.03
N GLY A 265 7.61 -13.63 -17.22
CA GLY A 265 6.55 -12.67 -17.53
C GLY A 265 6.92 -11.24 -17.20
N GLN A 266 6.17 -10.29 -17.76
CA GLN A 266 6.33 -8.87 -17.52
C GLN A 266 5.00 -8.26 -17.07
N PHE A 267 5.03 -7.43 -16.03
CA PHE A 267 3.92 -6.54 -15.70
C PHE A 267 4.10 -5.19 -16.38
N ASN A 268 3.28 -4.95 -17.41
CA ASN A 268 3.27 -3.66 -18.11
C ASN A 268 2.43 -2.59 -17.38
N ASN A 269 1.58 -3.00 -16.43
CA ASN A 269 0.78 -2.11 -15.62
C ASN A 269 1.11 -2.33 -14.14
N LEU A 270 1.68 -1.29 -13.51
CA LEU A 270 2.12 -1.32 -12.11
C LEU A 270 0.97 -1.31 -11.09
N LEU A 271 -0.27 -1.00 -11.52
CA LEU A 271 -1.47 -1.07 -10.68
C LEU A 271 -2.07 -2.48 -10.61
N VAL A 272 -1.54 -3.44 -11.38
CA VAL A 272 -2.01 -4.84 -11.34
C VAL A 272 -1.80 -5.42 -9.95
N GLY A 273 -2.88 -5.92 -9.37
CA GLY A 273 -2.87 -6.49 -8.03
C GLY A 273 -2.81 -5.47 -6.89
N VAL A 274 -2.82 -4.17 -7.18
CA VAL A 274 -2.93 -3.12 -6.16
C VAL A 274 -4.34 -2.53 -6.16
N GLN A 275 -4.94 -2.36 -7.34
CA GLN A 275 -6.35 -1.96 -7.45
C GLN A 275 -7.30 -3.17 -7.38
N PRO A 276 -8.50 -3.01 -6.79
CA PRO A 276 -9.53 -4.03 -6.83
C PRO A 276 -9.82 -4.45 -8.28
N PRO A 277 -9.80 -5.75 -8.59
CA PRO A 277 -10.10 -6.21 -9.94
C PRO A 277 -11.56 -5.95 -10.29
N GLY A 278 -11.82 -5.44 -11.50
CA GLY A 278 -13.16 -5.42 -12.06
C GLY A 278 -13.75 -6.84 -12.17
N PRO A 279 -15.07 -7.00 -12.30
CA PRO A 279 -15.77 -8.29 -12.17
C PRO A 279 -15.28 -9.40 -13.14
N ASN A 280 -14.66 -9.03 -14.26
CA ASN A 280 -14.16 -9.98 -15.26
C ASN A 280 -12.65 -10.25 -15.22
N ALA A 281 -11.90 -9.62 -14.30
CA ALA A 281 -10.44 -9.68 -14.27
C ALA A 281 -9.93 -10.74 -13.26
N LYS A 282 -10.10 -12.03 -13.60
CA LYS A 282 -9.74 -13.16 -12.71
C LYS A 282 -8.28 -13.16 -12.26
N ALA A 283 -7.37 -12.72 -13.12
CA ALA A 283 -5.94 -12.89 -12.88
C ALA A 283 -5.29 -11.66 -12.21
N SER A 284 -5.93 -10.48 -12.24
CA SER A 284 -5.62 -9.40 -11.28
C SER A 284 -6.14 -9.68 -9.87
N ARG A 285 -7.09 -10.63 -9.71
CA ARG A 285 -7.63 -11.00 -8.40
C ARG A 285 -6.65 -11.77 -7.54
N GLY A 286 -5.85 -12.65 -8.13
CA GLY A 286 -4.85 -13.42 -7.39
C GLY A 286 -3.78 -12.54 -6.76
N LEU A 287 -3.20 -11.62 -7.54
CA LEU A 287 -2.18 -10.71 -7.01
C LEU A 287 -2.78 -9.68 -6.04
N PHE A 288 -4.02 -9.26 -6.26
CA PHE A 288 -4.75 -8.43 -5.29
C PHE A 288 -4.94 -9.14 -3.94
N LEU A 289 -5.26 -10.43 -3.95
CA LEU A 289 -5.38 -11.24 -2.75
C LEU A 289 -4.03 -11.41 -2.04
N VAL A 290 -2.95 -11.62 -2.79
CA VAL A 290 -1.58 -11.66 -2.24
C VAL A 290 -1.25 -10.34 -1.50
N ASN A 291 -1.53 -9.19 -2.11
CA ASN A 291 -1.31 -7.88 -1.47
C ASN A 291 -2.21 -7.63 -0.25
N ALA A 292 -3.42 -8.22 -0.22
CA ALA A 292 -4.33 -8.07 0.91
C ALA A 292 -3.88 -8.87 2.15
N ILE A 293 -3.21 -10.01 1.93
CA ILE A 293 -2.86 -10.98 2.97
C ILE A 293 -1.42 -10.78 3.47
N ALA A 294 -0.46 -10.59 2.56
CA ALA A 294 0.95 -10.46 2.94
C ALA A 294 1.24 -9.17 3.70
N ASP A 295 2.15 -9.23 4.68
CA ASP A 295 2.62 -8.07 5.45
C ASP A 295 3.36 -7.06 4.57
N LEU A 296 4.05 -7.56 3.54
CA LEU A 296 4.71 -6.77 2.51
C LEU A 296 4.76 -7.59 1.21
N VAL A 297 4.57 -6.92 0.08
CA VAL A 297 4.85 -7.49 -1.25
C VAL A 297 5.80 -6.56 -1.97
N ARG A 298 6.88 -7.12 -2.51
CA ARG A 298 7.84 -6.43 -3.36
C ARG A 298 7.87 -7.10 -4.73
N THR A 299 7.92 -6.28 -5.77
CA THR A 299 7.98 -6.74 -7.16
C THR A 299 9.18 -6.11 -7.85
N HIS A 300 9.91 -6.93 -8.60
CA HIS A 300 10.96 -6.48 -9.50
C HIS A 300 10.72 -7.08 -10.88
N THR A 301 10.50 -6.21 -11.86
CA THR A 301 10.22 -6.59 -13.25
C THR A 301 11.33 -6.09 -14.16
N THR A 302 11.77 -6.97 -15.07
CA THR A 302 12.76 -6.67 -16.10
C THR A 302 12.25 -7.16 -17.45
N ALA A 303 12.98 -6.87 -18.53
CA ALA A 303 12.68 -7.43 -19.86
C ALA A 303 12.73 -8.97 -19.90
N ASN A 304 13.39 -9.62 -18.93
CA ASN A 304 13.60 -11.07 -18.93
C ASN A 304 12.67 -11.81 -17.96
N GLY A 305 11.83 -11.11 -17.21
CA GLY A 305 10.95 -11.74 -16.23
C GLY A 305 10.60 -10.87 -15.04
N THR A 306 9.79 -11.46 -14.17
CA THR A 306 9.32 -10.83 -12.94
C THR A 306 9.66 -11.70 -11.74
N THR A 307 10.06 -11.04 -10.66
CA THR A 307 10.22 -11.62 -9.32
C THR A 307 9.25 -10.92 -8.38
N ILE A 308 8.46 -11.68 -7.64
CA ILE A 308 7.60 -11.18 -6.57
C ILE A 308 8.04 -11.84 -5.27
N GLN A 309 8.28 -11.05 -4.22
CA GLN A 309 8.52 -11.53 -2.86
C GLN A 309 7.37 -11.08 -1.97
N ALA A 310 6.68 -12.04 -1.36
CA ALA A 310 5.65 -11.83 -0.36
C ALA A 310 6.18 -12.23 1.02
N TYR A 311 6.04 -11.34 1.99
CA TYR A 311 6.56 -11.50 3.34
C TYR A 311 5.40 -11.78 4.29
N LEU A 312 5.57 -12.80 5.13
CA LEU A 312 4.65 -13.14 6.22
C LEU A 312 5.40 -13.18 7.54
N ARG A 313 4.92 -12.47 8.56
CA ARG A 313 5.51 -12.45 9.90
C ARG A 313 5.32 -13.81 10.58
N LEU A 314 6.42 -14.36 11.10
CA LEU A 314 6.42 -15.61 11.86
C LEU A 314 5.67 -15.48 13.19
N ASN A 315 5.82 -14.33 13.84
CA ASN A 315 5.10 -13.96 15.04
C ASN A 315 4.37 -12.64 14.79
N PRO A 316 3.10 -12.64 14.35
CA PRO A 316 2.32 -11.42 14.38
C PRO A 316 2.29 -10.94 15.84
N ALA A 317 2.71 -9.69 16.07
CA ALA A 317 2.52 -9.08 17.38
C ALA A 317 1.05 -9.27 17.77
N ARG A 318 0.77 -9.70 19.00
CA ARG A 318 -0.60 -9.95 19.49
C ARG A 318 -1.45 -8.69 19.35
N GLY A 319 -2.07 -8.49 18.18
CA GLY A 319 -3.28 -7.71 18.03
C GLY A 319 -4.36 -8.48 18.75
N GLN A 320 -4.83 -7.95 19.87
CA GLN A 320 -5.82 -8.57 20.72
C GLN A 320 -7.08 -8.87 19.89
N ALA A 321 -7.51 -10.13 19.94
CA ALA A 321 -8.80 -10.55 19.42
C ALA A 321 -9.91 -9.67 20.04
N SER A 322 -10.71 -9.09 19.15
CA SER A 322 -12.07 -8.53 19.33
C SER A 322 -12.30 -7.45 20.39
#